data_AF-A0A1H6SA38-F1
#
_entry.id   AF-A0A1H6SA38-F1
#
_cell.length_a   1.000
_cell.length_b   1.000
_cell.length_c   1.000
_cell.angle_alpha   90.00
_cell.angle_beta   90.00
_cell.angle_gamma   90.00
#
_symmetry.space_group_name_H-M   'P 1'
#
loop_
_entity.id
_entity.type
_entity.pdbx_description
1 polymer ?
#
loop_
_entity_poly.entity_id
_entity_poly.type
_entity_poly.pdbx_seq_one_letter_code
_entity_poly.pdbx_strand_id
1 'polypeptide(L)'
;MGEIDNKLLYRLILGFFAASVFATIVHEYGHFFTAKYLGYEARVSYGSTSWTNQGYQDFFDGLTRDERIKIHENKYFPRKQDYEAMIKNIRDEAFLITLGGPVLTILIGSLGLLIAFFNRKKFSGETLSFKNWLVIFIALFWLRQPVNYIFDLLVAVRQGSFPRRNDEAVLARYLALDSWSISFVLAIIGLVLVWIVYEKFIPGQEKTTFLLAGLVGGLGGYLSWLFFLGSIFMP
;
A
#
# COMPACT_ATOMS: atom_id res chain seq x y z
N MET A 1 18.25 27.06 8.91
CA MET A 1 16.92 26.48 9.22
C MET A 1 15.91 27.60 9.08
N GLY A 2 14.87 27.43 8.25
CA GLY A 2 13.81 28.44 8.10
C GLY A 2 12.97 28.57 9.37
N GLU A 3 12.42 29.76 9.61
CA GLU A 3 11.46 29.99 10.69
C GLU A 3 10.20 29.13 10.50
N ILE A 4 9.62 28.66 11.61
CA ILE A 4 8.43 27.82 11.59
C ILE A 4 7.20 28.72 11.45
N ASP A 5 6.51 28.62 10.31
CA ASP A 5 5.17 29.21 10.15
C ASP A 5 4.13 28.31 10.83
N ASN A 6 3.65 28.74 11.99
CA ASN A 6 2.65 28.01 12.79
C ASN A 6 1.32 27.78 12.05
N LYS A 7 0.90 28.72 11.20
CA LYS A 7 -0.37 28.61 10.45
C LYS A 7 -0.23 27.59 9.34
N LEU A 8 0.90 27.58 8.64
CA LEU A 8 1.23 26.57 7.65
C LEU A 8 1.41 25.20 8.30
N LEU A 9 2.11 25.12 9.43
CA LEU A 9 2.34 23.89 10.20
C LEU A 9 1.03 23.16 10.49
N TYR A 10 0.05 23.85 11.09
CA TYR A 10 -1.23 23.25 11.45
C TYR A 10 -1.99 22.72 10.22
N ARG A 11 -1.99 23.49 9.12
CA ARG A 11 -2.62 23.07 7.85
C ARG A 11 -1.96 21.84 7.27
N LEU A 12 -0.63 21.78 7.30
CA LEU A 12 0.12 20.63 6.80
C LEU A 12 -0.08 19.40 7.68
N ILE A 13 -0.12 19.54 9.02
CA ILE A 13 -0.41 18.42 9.93
C ILE A 13 -1.76 17.79 9.59
N LEU A 14 -2.81 18.60 9.47
CA LEU A 14 -4.13 18.13 9.07
C LEU A 14 -4.14 17.52 7.66
N GLY A 15 -3.40 18.12 6.72
CA GLY A 15 -3.25 17.61 5.36
C GLY A 15 -2.59 16.23 5.34
N PHE A 16 -1.49 16.05 6.07
CA PHE A 16 -0.80 14.77 6.22
C PHE A 16 -1.67 13.72 6.89
N PHE A 17 -2.39 14.10 7.95
CA PHE A 17 -3.32 13.21 8.63
C PHE A 17 -4.39 12.68 7.68
N ALA A 18 -5.05 13.58 6.94
CA ALA A 18 -6.07 13.21 5.96
C ALA A 18 -5.49 12.37 4.81
N ALA A 19 -4.31 12.76 4.31
CA ALA A 19 -3.63 12.06 3.22
C ALA A 19 -3.22 10.64 3.62
N SER A 20 -2.77 10.39 4.85
CA SER A 20 -2.40 9.04 5.29
C SER A 20 -3.61 8.10 5.39
N VAL A 21 -4.75 8.62 5.88
CA VAL A 21 -6.01 7.88 5.90
C VAL A 21 -6.45 7.56 4.47
N PHE A 22 -6.51 8.59 3.63
CA PHE A 22 -6.96 8.45 2.25
C PHE A 22 -6.05 7.51 1.43
N ALA A 23 -4.73 7.58 1.60
CA ALA A 23 -3.78 6.69 0.94
C ALA A 23 -3.98 5.22 1.35
N THR A 24 -4.34 4.96 2.61
CA THR A 24 -4.65 3.60 3.08
C THR A 24 -5.93 3.07 2.45
N ILE A 25 -6.98 3.88 2.45
CA ILE A 25 -8.26 3.53 1.82
C ILE A 25 -8.05 3.22 0.33
N VAL A 26 -7.35 4.11 -0.38
CA VAL A 26 -7.06 3.93 -1.81
C VAL A 26 -6.27 2.65 -2.07
N HIS A 27 -5.28 2.31 -1.23
CA HIS A 27 -4.55 1.04 -1.34
C HIS A 27 -5.49 -0.16 -1.25
N GLU A 28 -6.37 -0.18 -0.25
CA GLU A 28 -7.35 -1.28 -0.09
C GLU A 28 -8.34 -1.35 -1.28
N TYR A 29 -8.77 -0.21 -1.80
CA TYR A 29 -9.58 -0.18 -3.02
C TYR A 29 -8.87 -0.79 -4.22
N GLY A 30 -7.53 -0.72 -4.28
CA GLY A 30 -6.74 -1.40 -5.31
C GLY A 30 -6.95 -2.90 -5.29
N HIS A 31 -6.85 -3.53 -4.11
CA HIS A 31 -7.16 -4.96 -3.95
C HIS A 31 -8.62 -5.26 -4.30
N PHE A 32 -9.56 -4.43 -3.82
CA PHE A 32 -10.99 -4.60 -4.06
C PHE A 32 -11.35 -4.59 -5.54
N PHE A 33 -10.86 -3.62 -6.31
CA PHE A 33 -11.16 -3.52 -7.73
C PHE A 33 -10.59 -4.70 -8.51
N THR A 34 -9.37 -5.13 -8.20
CA THR A 34 -8.78 -6.30 -8.86
C THR A 34 -9.52 -7.59 -8.50
N ALA A 35 -9.90 -7.78 -7.24
CA ALA A 35 -10.69 -8.94 -6.82
C ALA A 35 -12.06 -8.98 -7.49
N LYS A 36 -12.78 -7.85 -7.54
CA LYS A 36 -14.06 -7.74 -8.24
C LYS A 36 -13.95 -8.01 -9.74
N TYR A 37 -12.89 -7.50 -10.37
CA TYR A 37 -12.61 -7.75 -11.78
C TYR A 37 -12.41 -9.24 -12.09
N LEU A 38 -11.76 -9.97 -11.18
CA LEU A 38 -11.54 -11.43 -11.27
C LEU A 38 -12.76 -12.27 -10.84
N GLY A 39 -13.90 -11.63 -10.54
CA GLY A 39 -15.15 -12.33 -10.19
C GLY A 39 -15.27 -12.73 -8.72
N TYR A 40 -14.42 -12.20 -7.83
CA TYR A 40 -14.52 -12.46 -6.40
C TYR A 40 -15.57 -11.57 -5.73
N GLU A 41 -16.17 -12.10 -4.68
CA GLU A 41 -16.85 -11.29 -3.68
C GLU A 41 -15.82 -10.66 -2.74
N ALA A 42 -15.51 -9.39 -2.97
CA ALA A 42 -14.59 -8.62 -2.12
C ALA A 42 -15.33 -7.66 -1.18
N ARG A 43 -14.78 -7.46 0.02
CA ARG A 43 -15.18 -6.43 1.00
C ARG A 43 -13.94 -5.72 1.54
N VAL A 44 -13.99 -4.39 1.55
CA VAL A 44 -12.96 -3.55 2.16
C VAL A 44 -13.29 -3.34 3.62
N SER A 45 -12.34 -3.64 4.50
CA SER A 45 -12.33 -3.25 5.91
C SER A 45 -11.18 -2.29 6.16
N TYR A 46 -11.13 -1.68 7.34
CA TYR A 46 -10.25 -0.54 7.62
C TYR A 46 -8.74 -0.74 7.38
N GLY A 47 -8.23 -1.97 7.47
CA GLY A 47 -6.82 -2.27 7.31
C GLY A 47 -6.54 -3.45 6.40
N SER A 48 -7.56 -3.96 5.71
CA SER A 48 -7.42 -5.11 4.83
C SER A 48 -8.65 -5.27 3.93
N THR A 49 -8.43 -5.82 2.76
CA THR A 49 -9.49 -6.30 1.88
C THR A 49 -9.64 -7.81 2.05
N SER A 50 -10.87 -8.27 2.23
CA SER A 50 -11.19 -9.71 2.23
C SER A 50 -11.85 -10.09 0.91
N TRP A 51 -11.58 -11.29 0.41
CA TRP A 51 -12.15 -11.76 -0.85
C TRP A 51 -12.44 -13.27 -0.81
N THR A 52 -13.56 -13.66 -1.42
CA THR A 52 -14.00 -15.05 -1.54
C THR A 52 -14.52 -15.33 -2.95
N ASN A 53 -14.34 -16.57 -3.42
CA ASN A 53 -14.87 -17.02 -4.71
C ASN A 53 -15.72 -18.27 -4.47
N GLN A 54 -17.02 -18.19 -4.77
CA GLN A 54 -17.95 -19.28 -4.52
C GLN A 54 -17.58 -20.54 -5.31
N GLY A 55 -17.14 -20.40 -6.57
CA GLY A 55 -16.75 -21.54 -7.39
C GLY A 55 -15.55 -22.32 -6.81
N TYR A 56 -14.61 -21.62 -6.17
CA TYR A 56 -13.52 -22.26 -5.45
C TYR A 56 -13.98 -22.91 -4.16
N GLN A 57 -14.84 -22.24 -3.40
CA GLN A 57 -15.44 -22.83 -2.19
C GLN A 57 -16.19 -24.11 -2.51
N ASP A 58 -17.06 -24.10 -3.52
CA ASP A 58 -17.84 -25.26 -3.97
C ASP A 58 -16.92 -26.42 -4.40
N PHE A 59 -15.83 -26.12 -5.11
CA PHE A 59 -14.86 -27.12 -5.51
C PHE A 59 -14.22 -27.80 -4.30
N PHE A 60 -13.78 -27.01 -3.31
CA PHE A 60 -13.16 -27.54 -2.09
C PHE A 60 -14.16 -28.27 -1.21
N ASP A 61 -15.40 -27.79 -1.08
CA ASP A 61 -16.45 -28.44 -0.30
C ASP A 61 -16.87 -29.77 -0.92
N GLY A 62 -16.85 -29.86 -2.26
CA GLY A 62 -17.07 -31.10 -3.01
C GLY A 62 -15.93 -32.13 -2.93
N LEU A 63 -14.83 -31.88 -2.22
CA LEU A 63 -13.79 -32.89 -1.99
C LEU A 63 -14.18 -33.86 -0.87
N THR A 64 -14.11 -35.15 -1.18
CA THR A 64 -14.36 -36.23 -0.21
C THR A 64 -13.27 -36.26 0.88
N ARG A 65 -13.58 -36.88 2.02
CA ARG A 65 -12.59 -37.05 3.11
C ARG A 65 -11.35 -37.82 2.65
N ASP A 66 -11.52 -38.85 1.82
CA ASP A 66 -10.42 -39.64 1.26
C ASP A 66 -9.51 -38.81 0.34
N GLU A 67 -10.10 -37.99 -0.55
CA GLU A 67 -9.33 -37.07 -1.39
C GLU A 67 -8.55 -36.05 -0.55
N ARG A 68 -9.16 -35.49 0.51
CA ARG A 68 -8.47 -34.57 1.42
C ARG A 68 -7.27 -35.22 2.12
N ILE A 69 -7.39 -36.48 2.54
CA ILE A 69 -6.27 -37.24 3.11
C ILE A 69 -5.18 -37.45 2.05
N LYS A 70 -5.56 -37.88 0.83
CA LYS A 70 -4.61 -38.10 -0.28
C LYS A 70 -3.88 -36.82 -0.70
N ILE A 71 -4.53 -35.66 -0.65
CA ILE A 71 -3.89 -34.35 -0.86
C ILE A 71 -2.79 -34.12 0.18
N HIS A 72 -3.08 -34.35 1.46
CA HIS A 72 -2.09 -34.16 2.55
C HIS A 72 -0.92 -35.15 2.45
N GLU A 73 -1.19 -36.38 2.04
CA GLU A 73 -0.17 -37.42 1.85
C GLU A 73 0.56 -37.32 0.50
N ASN A 74 0.24 -36.31 -0.32
CA ASN A 74 0.73 -36.14 -1.69
C ASN A 74 0.54 -37.39 -2.58
N LYS A 75 -0.54 -38.14 -2.35
CA LYS A 75 -0.91 -39.34 -3.11
C LYS A 75 -1.80 -38.97 -4.31
N TYR A 76 -1.88 -39.87 -5.27
CA TYR A 76 -2.78 -39.72 -6.42
C TYR A 76 -4.25 -39.84 -5.99
N PHE A 77 -5.11 -39.01 -6.60
CA PHE A 77 -6.56 -39.09 -6.52
C PHE A 77 -7.18 -38.68 -7.87
N PRO A 78 -8.40 -39.13 -8.21
CA PRO A 78 -8.97 -38.93 -9.54
C PRO A 78 -9.02 -37.47 -10.02
N ARG A 79 -9.30 -36.53 -9.11
CA ARG A 79 -9.39 -35.08 -9.40
C ARG A 79 -8.07 -34.32 -9.17
N LYS A 80 -6.91 -35.00 -9.10
CA LYS A 80 -5.62 -34.36 -8.78
C LYS A 80 -5.25 -33.26 -9.77
N GLN A 81 -5.45 -33.49 -11.07
CA GLN A 81 -5.16 -32.49 -12.10
C GLN A 81 -6.04 -31.24 -11.96
N ASP A 82 -7.34 -31.42 -11.73
CA ASP A 82 -8.27 -30.31 -11.50
C ASP A 82 -7.88 -29.51 -10.25
N TYR A 83 -7.50 -30.20 -9.18
CA TYR A 83 -7.03 -29.57 -7.94
C TYR A 83 -5.75 -28.76 -8.16
N GLU A 84 -4.75 -29.32 -8.85
CA GLU A 84 -3.49 -28.62 -9.13
C GLU A 84 -3.71 -27.39 -10.03
N ALA A 85 -4.55 -27.52 -11.07
CA ALA A 85 -4.96 -26.41 -11.91
C ALA A 85 -5.69 -25.32 -11.10
N MET A 86 -6.59 -25.73 -10.21
CA MET A 86 -7.34 -24.82 -9.34
C MET A 86 -6.42 -24.05 -8.39
N ILE A 87 -5.51 -24.74 -7.70
CA ILE A 87 -4.55 -24.13 -6.79
C ILE A 87 -3.64 -23.15 -7.53
N LYS A 88 -3.21 -23.50 -8.75
CA LYS A 88 -2.44 -22.60 -9.58
C LYS A 88 -3.23 -21.33 -9.91
N ASN A 89 -4.47 -21.46 -10.37
CA ASN A 89 -5.32 -20.31 -10.69
C ASN A 89 -5.56 -19.41 -9.48
N ILE A 90 -5.88 -19.99 -8.32
CA ILE A 90 -6.03 -19.25 -7.05
C ILE A 90 -4.77 -18.46 -6.73
N ARG A 91 -3.59 -19.08 -6.89
CA ARG A 91 -2.31 -18.44 -6.58
C ARG A 91 -2.03 -17.28 -7.55
N ASP A 92 -2.25 -17.49 -8.84
CA ASP A 92 -1.99 -16.50 -9.88
C ASP A 92 -2.98 -15.31 -9.75
N GLU A 93 -4.25 -15.57 -9.42
CA GLU A 93 -5.25 -14.53 -9.13
C GLU A 93 -4.97 -13.79 -7.82
N ALA A 94 -4.61 -14.49 -6.74
CA ALA A 94 -4.23 -13.86 -5.48
C ALA A 94 -3.03 -12.94 -5.66
N PHE A 95 -2.05 -13.32 -6.48
CA PHE A 95 -0.93 -12.46 -6.84
C PHE A 95 -1.41 -11.16 -7.51
N LEU A 96 -2.33 -11.24 -8.48
CA LEU A 96 -2.90 -10.05 -9.12
C LEU A 96 -3.65 -9.17 -8.13
N ILE A 97 -4.46 -9.76 -7.25
CA ILE A 97 -5.21 -9.03 -6.21
C ILE A 97 -4.24 -8.31 -5.29
N THR A 98 -3.21 -8.99 -4.77
CA THR A 98 -2.18 -8.39 -3.92
C THR A 98 -1.41 -7.29 -4.66
N LEU A 99 -1.16 -7.43 -5.96
CA LEU A 99 -0.49 -6.42 -6.76
C LEU A 99 -1.33 -5.14 -6.92
N GLY A 100 -2.67 -5.25 -6.90
CA GLY A 100 -3.61 -4.15 -7.12
C GLY A 100 -3.42 -2.97 -6.16
N GLY A 101 -3.20 -3.21 -4.87
CA GLY A 101 -3.00 -2.15 -3.87
C GLY A 101 -1.74 -1.32 -4.11
N PRO A 102 -0.54 -1.94 -4.11
CA PRO A 102 0.72 -1.26 -4.42
C PRO A 102 0.70 -0.56 -5.78
N VAL A 103 0.17 -1.20 -6.84
CA VAL A 103 0.12 -0.60 -8.18
C VAL A 103 -0.77 0.65 -8.18
N LEU A 104 -1.95 0.61 -7.57
CA LEU A 104 -2.85 1.77 -7.55
C LEU A 104 -2.21 2.96 -6.82
N THR A 105 -1.56 2.73 -5.69
CA THR A 105 -0.88 3.80 -4.95
C THR A 105 0.32 4.36 -5.72
N ILE A 106 1.10 3.50 -6.38
CA ILE A 106 2.21 3.89 -7.27
C ILE A 106 1.70 4.73 -8.45
N LEU A 107 0.59 4.34 -9.08
CA LEU A 107 0.01 5.08 -10.20
C LEU A 107 -0.44 6.48 -9.77
N ILE A 108 -1.14 6.59 -8.64
CA ILE A 108 -1.60 7.89 -8.12
C ILE A 108 -0.42 8.78 -7.74
N GLY A 109 0.58 8.23 -7.05
CA GLY A 109 1.82 8.95 -6.73
C GLY A 109 2.56 9.46 -7.97
N SER A 110 2.63 8.61 -8.99
CA SER A 110 3.28 8.95 -10.27
C SER A 110 2.51 10.02 -11.03
N LEU A 111 1.17 10.00 -11.01
CA LEU A 111 0.34 11.07 -11.57
C LEU A 111 0.57 12.39 -10.84
N GLY A 112 0.65 12.39 -9.51
CA GLY A 112 0.98 13.57 -8.72
C GLY A 112 2.33 14.18 -9.11
N LEU A 113 3.36 13.34 -9.24
CA LEU A 113 4.68 13.76 -9.71
C LEU A 113 4.62 14.37 -11.11
N LEU A 114 3.95 13.70 -12.05
CA LEU A 114 3.81 14.17 -13.42
C LEU A 114 3.14 15.55 -13.46
N ILE A 115 2.05 15.73 -12.71
CA ILE A 115 1.34 17.01 -12.62
C ILE A 115 2.23 18.09 -11.99
N ALA A 116 3.04 17.76 -10.98
CA ALA A 116 3.99 18.68 -10.38
C ALA A 116 5.05 19.14 -11.39
N PHE A 117 5.61 18.22 -12.17
CA PHE A 117 6.59 18.52 -13.22
C PHE A 117 6.02 19.43 -14.32
N PHE A 118 4.81 19.15 -14.81
CA PHE A 118 4.17 20.00 -15.81
C PHE A 118 3.85 21.41 -15.28
N ASN A 119 3.49 21.52 -14.00
CA ASN A 119 3.18 22.79 -13.38
C ASN A 119 4.40 23.47 -12.73
N ARG A 120 5.65 23.02 -12.97
CA ARG A 120 6.87 23.50 -12.29
C ARG A 120 7.01 25.03 -12.19
N LYS A 121 6.55 25.78 -13.21
CA LYS A 121 6.61 27.25 -13.23
C LYS A 121 5.69 27.91 -12.19
N LYS A 122 4.66 27.20 -11.71
CA LYS A 122 3.74 27.66 -10.65
C LYS A 122 4.27 27.34 -9.24
N PHE A 123 5.37 26.59 -9.13
CA PHE A 123 6.03 26.27 -7.86
C PHE A 123 7.23 27.19 -7.56
N SER A 124 7.59 28.09 -8.47
CA SER A 124 8.72 29.02 -8.31
C SER A 124 8.35 30.33 -7.57
N GLY A 125 7.18 30.40 -6.94
CA GLY A 125 6.77 31.54 -6.11
C GLY A 125 7.33 31.41 -4.69
N GLU A 126 7.29 32.51 -3.92
CA GLU A 126 7.76 32.52 -2.52
C GLU A 126 6.91 31.62 -1.60
N THR A 127 5.63 31.39 -1.95
CA THR A 127 4.69 30.55 -1.20
C THR A 127 3.88 29.64 -2.12
N LEU A 128 3.55 28.44 -1.64
CA LEU A 128 2.76 27.48 -2.39
C LEU A 128 1.25 27.69 -2.19
N SER A 129 0.52 27.70 -3.30
CA SER A 129 -0.95 27.68 -3.29
C SER A 129 -1.49 26.35 -2.74
N PHE A 130 -2.70 26.37 -2.17
CA PHE A 130 -3.41 25.16 -1.73
C PHE A 130 -3.49 24.06 -2.81
N LYS A 131 -3.68 24.44 -4.08
CA LYS A 131 -3.70 23.48 -5.21
C LYS A 131 -2.35 22.80 -5.41
N ASN A 132 -1.25 23.54 -5.24
CA ASN A 132 0.10 23.00 -5.36
C ASN A 132 0.39 22.01 -4.22
N TRP A 133 -0.08 22.32 -3.00
CA TRP A 133 -0.01 21.40 -1.87
C TRP A 133 -0.77 20.11 -2.11
N LEU A 134 -1.98 20.18 -2.69
CA LEU A 134 -2.75 18.98 -3.02
C LEU A 134 -2.00 18.08 -4.00
N VAL A 135 -1.36 18.66 -5.03
CA VAL A 135 -0.52 17.91 -5.98
C VAL A 135 0.68 17.26 -5.27
N ILE A 136 1.32 17.98 -4.35
CA ILE A 136 2.41 17.42 -3.52
C ILE A 136 1.89 16.24 -2.70
N PHE A 137 0.74 16.36 -2.02
CA PHE A 137 0.17 15.26 -1.24
C PHE A 137 -0.17 14.04 -2.10
N ILE A 138 -0.66 14.23 -3.32
CA ILE A 138 -0.85 13.13 -4.28
C ILE A 138 0.50 12.48 -4.60
N ALA A 139 1.55 13.27 -4.90
CA ALA A 139 2.88 12.73 -5.19
C ALA A 139 3.47 11.94 -4.02
N LEU A 140 3.17 12.35 -2.78
CA LEU A 140 3.60 11.68 -1.54
C LEU A 140 2.93 10.32 -1.30
N PHE A 141 2.04 9.84 -2.17
CA PHE A 141 1.60 8.44 -2.11
C PHE A 141 2.79 7.45 -2.22
N TRP A 142 3.87 7.87 -2.89
CA TRP A 142 5.14 7.14 -2.89
C TRP A 142 5.78 6.96 -1.52
N LEU A 143 5.43 7.80 -0.52
CA LEU A 143 5.94 7.69 0.86
C LEU A 143 5.48 6.41 1.56
N ARG A 144 4.39 5.77 1.09
CA ARG A 144 3.92 4.49 1.64
C ARG A 144 4.96 3.38 1.51
N GLN A 145 5.65 3.31 0.37
CA GLN A 145 6.61 2.23 0.09
C GLN A 145 7.81 2.23 1.07
N PRO A 146 8.50 3.38 1.30
CA PRO A 146 9.51 3.48 2.35
C PRO A 146 8.98 3.20 3.75
N VAL A 147 7.80 3.74 4.09
CA VAL A 147 7.23 3.60 5.45
C VAL A 147 6.90 2.13 5.73
N ASN A 148 6.26 1.43 4.81
CA ASN A 148 5.96 0.00 4.94
C ASN A 148 7.24 -0.81 5.14
N TYR A 149 8.28 -0.55 4.35
CA TYR A 149 9.56 -1.24 4.51
C TYR A 149 10.22 -0.97 5.87
N ILE A 150 10.15 0.25 6.39
CA ILE A 150 10.66 0.56 7.75
C ILE A 150 9.88 -0.23 8.80
N PHE A 151 8.55 -0.30 8.69
CA PHE A 151 7.74 -1.13 9.59
C PHE A 151 8.11 -2.61 9.48
N ASP A 152 8.35 -3.12 8.27
CA ASP A 152 8.79 -4.50 8.07
C ASP A 152 10.12 -4.79 8.75
N LEU A 153 11.08 -3.87 8.65
CA LEU A 153 12.36 -3.97 9.34
C LEU A 153 12.18 -3.95 10.86
N LEU A 154 11.34 -3.07 11.39
CA LEU A 154 11.06 -3.01 12.83
C LEU A 154 10.43 -4.31 13.34
N VAL A 155 9.53 -4.91 12.55
CA VAL A 155 8.95 -6.22 12.87
C VAL A 155 9.99 -7.32 12.74
N ALA A 156 10.84 -7.29 11.71
CA ALA A 156 11.90 -8.27 11.48
C ALA A 156 12.92 -8.29 12.63
N VAL A 157 13.31 -7.13 13.14
CA VAL A 157 14.20 -7.00 14.30
C VAL A 157 13.56 -7.58 15.56
N ARG A 158 12.24 -7.44 15.73
CA ARG A 158 11.51 -7.98 16.90
C ARG A 158 11.25 -9.48 16.81
N GLN A 159 10.92 -9.99 15.62
CA GLN A 159 10.51 -11.40 15.42
C GLN A 159 11.65 -12.30 14.95
N GLY A 160 12.81 -11.74 14.59
CA GLY A 160 13.96 -12.46 14.04
C GLY A 160 13.79 -12.91 12.58
N SER A 161 12.67 -12.57 11.93
CA SER A 161 12.42 -12.91 10.53
C SER A 161 11.56 -11.86 9.84
N PHE A 162 11.79 -11.64 8.55
CA PHE A 162 11.04 -10.66 7.77
C PHE A 162 9.55 -11.07 7.65
N PRO A 163 8.60 -10.13 7.77
CA PRO A 163 7.17 -10.42 7.66
C PRO A 163 6.84 -11.13 6.35
N ARG A 164 6.03 -12.19 6.44
CA ARG A 164 5.61 -12.98 5.26
C ARG A 164 4.23 -12.61 4.72
N ARG A 165 3.46 -11.79 5.45
CA ARG A 165 2.04 -11.53 5.14
C ARG A 165 1.78 -10.22 4.40
N ASN A 166 2.78 -9.34 4.31
CA ASN A 166 2.62 -8.05 3.66
C ASN A 166 2.63 -8.21 2.14
N ASP A 167 2.01 -7.26 1.43
CA ASP A 167 1.75 -7.37 0.00
C ASP A 167 3.03 -7.62 -0.80
N GLU A 168 4.05 -6.80 -0.58
CA GLU A 168 5.34 -6.90 -1.27
C GLU A 168 6.07 -8.22 -0.95
N ALA A 169 5.92 -8.75 0.27
CA ALA A 169 6.47 -10.05 0.66
C ALA A 169 5.71 -11.24 0.03
N VAL A 170 4.40 -11.10 -0.17
CA VAL A 170 3.58 -12.07 -0.90
C VAL A 170 3.96 -12.06 -2.38
N LEU A 171 4.12 -10.89 -2.98
CA LEU A 171 4.59 -10.73 -4.36
C LEU A 171 5.99 -11.34 -4.56
N ALA A 172 6.91 -11.10 -3.62
CA ALA A 172 8.27 -11.62 -3.70
C ALA A 172 8.28 -13.15 -3.69
N ARG A 173 7.50 -13.78 -2.81
CA ARG A 173 7.40 -15.24 -2.74
C ARG A 173 6.79 -15.86 -3.99
N TYR A 174 5.81 -15.21 -4.59
CA TYR A 174 5.25 -15.67 -5.87
C TYR A 174 6.31 -15.68 -6.97
N LEU A 175 7.20 -14.68 -6.99
CA LEU A 175 8.32 -14.59 -7.93
C LEU A 175 9.56 -15.40 -7.52
N ALA A 176 9.47 -16.23 -6.47
CA ALA A 176 10.59 -16.99 -5.90
C ALA A 176 11.79 -16.11 -5.50
N LEU A 177 11.52 -14.87 -5.07
CA LEU A 177 12.49 -13.93 -4.53
C LEU A 177 12.42 -13.90 -2.99
N ASP A 178 13.49 -13.38 -2.37
CA ASP A 178 13.51 -13.15 -0.93
C ASP A 178 12.43 -12.14 -0.52
N SER A 179 11.78 -12.37 0.62
CA SER A 179 10.61 -11.60 1.07
C SER A 179 10.87 -10.09 1.26
N TRP A 180 12.12 -9.69 1.44
CA TRP A 180 12.52 -8.29 1.60
C TRP A 180 12.81 -7.57 0.27
N SER A 181 12.99 -8.30 -0.83
CA SER A 181 13.57 -7.77 -2.08
C SER A 181 12.68 -6.72 -2.75
N ILE A 182 11.40 -7.03 -2.99
CA ILE A 182 10.45 -6.12 -3.64
C ILE A 182 10.22 -4.89 -2.76
N SER A 183 9.97 -5.07 -1.46
CA SER A 183 9.79 -3.96 -0.52
C SER A 183 11.00 -3.03 -0.50
N PHE A 184 12.21 -3.59 -0.52
CA PHE A 184 13.45 -2.80 -0.54
C PHE A 184 13.60 -1.96 -1.82
N VAL A 185 13.37 -2.57 -2.99
CA VAL A 185 13.47 -1.86 -4.27
C VAL A 185 12.44 -0.73 -4.35
N LEU A 186 11.17 -1.01 -3.99
CA LEU A 186 10.11 -0.01 -3.99
C LEU A 186 10.36 1.09 -2.95
N ALA A 187 10.92 0.76 -1.79
CA ALA A 187 11.33 1.74 -0.78
C ALA A 187 12.43 2.67 -1.30
N ILE A 188 13.45 2.15 -1.98
CA ILE A 188 14.50 2.99 -2.57
C ILE A 188 13.90 3.94 -3.63
N ILE A 189 13.08 3.42 -4.54
CA ILE A 189 12.43 4.24 -5.58
C ILE A 189 11.57 5.32 -4.92
N GLY A 190 10.73 4.94 -3.94
CA GLY A 190 9.89 5.87 -3.20
C GLY A 190 10.69 6.95 -2.48
N LEU A 191 11.79 6.60 -1.82
CA LEU A 191 12.68 7.56 -1.16
C LEU A 191 13.28 8.55 -2.15
N VAL A 192 13.78 8.08 -3.30
CA VAL A 192 14.34 8.95 -4.34
C VAL A 192 13.28 9.91 -4.88
N LEU A 193 12.07 9.44 -5.13
CA LEU A 193 10.98 10.27 -5.64
C LEU A 193 10.49 11.29 -4.61
N VAL A 194 10.32 10.89 -3.34
CA VAL A 194 9.96 11.80 -2.25
C VAL A 194 11.07 12.85 -2.04
N TRP A 195 12.34 12.44 -2.13
CA TRP A 195 13.47 13.36 -2.06
C TRP A 195 13.44 14.38 -3.21
N ILE A 196 13.17 13.94 -4.44
CA ILE A 196 12.99 14.85 -5.58
C ILE A 196 11.85 15.84 -5.31
N VAL A 197 10.74 15.38 -4.71
CA VAL A 197 9.61 16.26 -4.39
C VAL A 197 10.02 17.31 -3.37
N TYR A 198 10.66 16.87 -2.30
CA TYR A 198 11.13 17.72 -1.23
C TYR A 198 12.12 18.78 -1.71
N GLU A 199 13.08 18.39 -2.54
CA GLU A 199 14.11 19.32 -3.02
C GLU A 199 13.63 20.28 -4.11
N LYS A 200 12.82 19.80 -5.06
CA LYS A 200 12.45 20.60 -6.24
C LYS A 200 11.16 21.40 -6.12
N PHE A 201 10.19 20.93 -5.34
CA PHE A 201 8.85 21.55 -5.31
C PHE A 201 8.54 22.28 -4.00
N ILE A 202 9.26 22.00 -2.92
CA ILE A 202 9.01 22.65 -1.62
C ILE A 202 9.96 23.84 -1.44
N PRO A 203 9.43 25.07 -1.25
CA PRO A 203 10.25 26.25 -0.98
C PRO A 203 11.16 26.07 0.23
N GLY A 204 12.39 26.56 0.14
CA GLY A 204 13.41 26.36 1.19
C GLY A 204 13.00 26.85 2.58
N GLN A 205 12.13 27.87 2.66
CA GLN A 205 11.61 28.41 3.92
C GLN A 205 10.58 27.48 4.56
N GLU A 206 9.78 26.76 3.76
CA GLU A 206 8.69 25.88 4.22
C GLU A 206 9.18 24.45 4.52
N LYS A 207 10.39 24.08 4.09
CA LYS A 207 10.97 22.73 4.21
C LYS A 207 10.98 22.18 5.65
N THR A 208 11.36 22.98 6.64
CA THR A 208 11.39 22.55 8.05
C THR A 208 9.96 22.28 8.55
N THR A 209 9.05 23.21 8.28
CA THR A 209 7.63 23.13 8.64
C THR A 209 6.98 21.89 8.03
N PHE A 210 7.30 21.60 6.77
CA PHE A 210 6.81 20.42 6.06
C PHE A 210 7.30 19.11 6.68
N LEU A 211 8.58 18.99 7.04
CA LEU A 211 9.11 17.78 7.68
C LEU A 211 8.47 17.54 9.05
N LEU A 212 8.36 18.58 9.88
CA LEU A 212 7.71 18.48 11.19
C LEU A 212 6.24 18.09 11.05
N ALA A 213 5.53 18.71 10.11
CA ALA A 213 4.14 18.38 9.81
C ALA A 213 3.98 16.93 9.31
N GLY A 214 4.90 16.47 8.47
CA GLY A 214 4.90 15.10 7.94
C GLY A 214 5.11 14.05 9.03
N LEU A 215 6.03 14.31 9.95
CA LEU A 215 6.26 13.42 11.09
C LEU A 215 5.04 13.37 12.02
N VAL A 216 4.53 14.52 12.46
CA VAL A 216 3.42 14.57 13.43
C VAL A 216 2.10 14.14 12.79
N GLY A 217 1.76 14.72 11.64
CA GLY A 217 0.51 14.46 10.94
C GLY A 217 0.47 13.07 10.29
N GLY A 218 1.58 12.61 9.69
CA GLY A 218 1.63 11.31 9.04
C GLY A 218 1.60 10.14 10.02
N LEU A 219 2.42 10.20 11.09
CA LEU A 219 2.38 9.18 12.14
C LEU A 219 1.06 9.24 12.90
N GLY A 220 0.59 10.44 13.25
CA GLY A 220 -0.69 10.63 13.91
C GLY A 220 -1.84 10.05 13.09
N GLY A 221 -1.92 10.35 11.80
CA GLY A 221 -2.96 9.83 10.92
C GLY A 221 -2.92 8.32 10.74
N TYR A 222 -1.73 7.73 10.56
CA TYR A 222 -1.57 6.28 10.47
C TYR A 222 -2.02 5.56 11.75
N LEU A 223 -1.54 6.02 12.92
CA LEU A 223 -1.89 5.43 14.20
C LEU A 223 -3.38 5.62 14.53
N SER A 224 -3.92 6.81 14.35
CA SER A 224 -5.34 7.08 14.59
C SER A 224 -6.24 6.26 13.67
N TRP A 225 -5.83 6.02 12.43
CA TRP A 225 -6.57 5.16 11.52
C TRP A 225 -6.61 3.71 12.00
N LEU A 226 -5.45 3.11 12.29
CA LEU A 226 -5.38 1.69 12.65
C LEU A 226 -5.97 1.38 14.02
N PHE A 227 -5.83 2.26 15.00
CA PHE A 227 -6.26 1.97 16.37
C PHE A 227 -7.67 2.47 16.73
N PHE A 228 -8.24 3.41 15.97
CA PHE A 228 -9.50 4.04 16.36
C PHE A 228 -10.45 4.26 15.20
N LEU A 229 -10.09 5.15 14.26
CA LEU A 229 -11.00 5.60 13.22
C LEU A 229 -11.37 4.45 12.28
N GLY A 230 -10.40 3.65 11.88
CA GLY A 230 -10.59 2.54 10.97
C GLY A 230 -11.68 1.58 11.45
N SER A 231 -11.53 1.03 12.65
CA SER A 231 -12.50 0.10 13.23
C SER A 231 -13.91 0.66 13.38
N ILE A 232 -14.06 1.98 13.46
CA ILE A 232 -15.38 2.64 13.58
C ILE A 232 -16.01 2.86 12.20
N PHE A 233 -15.24 3.37 11.24
CA PHE A 233 -15.76 3.76 9.93
C PHE A 233 -15.90 2.59 8.95
N MET A 234 -15.04 1.57 9.05
CA MET A 234 -15.04 0.40 8.16
C MET A 234 -14.70 -0.88 8.95
N PRO A 235 -15.63 -1.39 9.76
CA PRO A 235 -15.44 -2.64 10.50
C PRO A 235 -15.25 -3.86 9.60
#